data_AF-A0A2V3HGF7-F1
#
_entry.id   AF-A0A2V3HGF7-F1
#
_cell.length_a   1.000
_cell.length_b   1.000
_cell.length_c   1.000
_cell.angle_alpha   90.00
_cell.angle_beta   90.00
_cell.angle_gamma   90.00
#
_symmetry.space_group_name_H-M   'P 1'
#
loop_
_entity.id
_entity.type
_entity.pdbx_description
1 polymer ?
#
loop_
_entity_poly.entity_id
_entity_poly.type
_entity_poly.pdbx_seq_one_letter_code
_entity_poly.pdbx_strand_id
1 'polypeptide(L)'
;MHPDIEELLHRFEKGDRFLMLLVGRARWFETDDGGVFTSFRAEEFTVVDKDRYTHWLVDTAAATLRRLDAFEASMESDLTPAALEASGVPRDLVDGLILARGHYGEFDTENYRVGVLQGLSMALGSNAVIESAPAPEASGDQPTLAESVTEADDGGVASLESDPEKDVNEVILETILQRDEGSGVDYDTLVHACVMAGHQRETAEDAIDHLRDVDGAIIEPRFSFFQLLPE
;
A
#
# COMPACT_ATOMS: atom_id res chain seq x y z
N MET A 1 -17.88 -6.14 2.59
CA MET A 1 -16.69 -6.87 2.11
C MET A 1 -17.12 -8.08 1.29
N HIS A 2 -16.22 -8.75 0.55
CA HIS A 2 -16.54 -10.06 -0.05
C HIS A 2 -16.84 -11.05 1.09
N PRO A 3 -17.97 -11.79 1.08
CA PRO A 3 -18.38 -12.63 2.21
C PRO A 3 -17.31 -13.66 2.64
N ASP A 4 -16.56 -14.18 1.66
CA ASP A 4 -15.44 -15.09 1.92
C ASP A 4 -14.29 -14.47 2.74
N ILE A 5 -14.10 -13.15 2.73
CA ILE A 5 -13.09 -12.46 3.57
C ILE A 5 -13.52 -12.43 5.02
N GLU A 6 -14.79 -12.15 5.30
CA GLU A 6 -15.32 -12.09 6.67
C GLU A 6 -15.23 -13.46 7.35
N GLU A 7 -15.51 -14.54 6.60
CA GLU A 7 -15.31 -15.90 7.10
C GLU A 7 -13.83 -16.21 7.39
N LEU A 8 -12.93 -15.84 6.48
CA LEU A 8 -11.49 -16.03 6.70
C LEU A 8 -10.96 -15.23 7.88
N LEU A 9 -11.43 -14.00 8.06
CA LEU A 9 -11.09 -13.15 9.19
C LEU A 9 -11.53 -13.79 10.51
N HIS A 10 -12.79 -14.23 10.59
CA HIS A 10 -13.31 -14.92 11.78
C HIS A 10 -12.53 -16.20 12.11
N ARG A 11 -12.13 -16.97 11.09
CA ARG A 11 -11.28 -18.15 11.27
C ARG A 11 -9.90 -17.76 11.81
N PHE A 12 -9.30 -16.72 11.26
CA PHE A 12 -8.01 -16.20 11.71
C PHE A 12 -8.06 -15.72 13.16
N GLU A 13 -9.10 -14.97 13.55
CA GLU A 13 -9.32 -14.49 14.93
C GLU A 13 -9.48 -15.64 15.94
N LYS A 14 -10.04 -16.78 15.50
CA LYS A 14 -10.13 -18.01 16.30
C LYS A 14 -8.81 -18.78 16.42
N GLY A 15 -7.77 -18.35 15.73
CA GLY A 15 -6.43 -18.96 15.77
C GLY A 15 -6.11 -19.91 14.62
N ASP A 16 -7.00 -20.07 13.62
CA ASP A 16 -6.64 -20.79 12.40
C ASP A 16 -5.47 -20.09 11.70
N ARG A 17 -4.53 -20.88 11.19
CA ARG A 17 -3.42 -20.40 10.36
C ARG A 17 -3.50 -21.07 9.00
N PHE A 18 -3.46 -20.25 7.96
CA PHE A 18 -3.51 -20.70 6.57
C PHE A 18 -2.61 -19.82 5.72
N LEU A 19 -2.15 -20.37 4.60
CA LEU A 19 -1.42 -19.62 3.59
C LEU A 19 -2.44 -19.05 2.60
N MET A 20 -2.23 -17.82 2.17
CA MET A 20 -3.13 -17.14 1.25
C MET A 20 -2.30 -16.39 0.21
N LEU A 21 -2.68 -16.50 -1.06
CA LEU A 21 -2.19 -15.63 -2.12
C LEU A 21 -3.16 -14.48 -2.29
N LEU A 22 -2.64 -13.26 -2.44
CA LEU A 22 -3.41 -12.06 -2.76
C LEU A 22 -2.89 -11.46 -4.06
N VAL A 23 -3.82 -10.99 -4.88
CA VAL A 23 -3.56 -10.10 -6.00
C VAL A 23 -4.26 -8.78 -5.70
N GLY A 24 -3.58 -7.67 -5.95
CA GLY A 24 -4.12 -6.36 -5.63
C GLY A 24 -3.33 -5.23 -6.26
N ARG A 25 -3.84 -4.02 -6.08
CA ARG A 25 -3.21 -2.80 -6.58
C ARG A 25 -2.47 -2.10 -5.45
N ALA A 26 -1.18 -1.91 -5.64
CA ALA A 26 -0.38 -1.03 -4.80
C ALA A 26 -0.46 0.41 -5.33
N ARG A 27 -0.50 1.37 -4.41
CA ARG A 27 -0.28 2.79 -4.68
C ARG A 27 0.72 3.31 -3.68
N TRP A 28 1.54 4.24 -4.13
CA TRP A 28 2.35 5.04 -3.24
C TRP A 28 2.08 6.51 -3.52
N PHE A 29 2.16 7.34 -2.49
CA PHE A 29 2.16 8.79 -2.61
C PHE A 29 3.10 9.37 -1.57
N GLU A 30 3.65 10.54 -1.89
CA GLU A 30 4.54 11.29 -1.03
C GLU A 30 3.80 12.54 -0.57
N THR A 31 3.80 12.80 0.74
CA THR A 31 3.26 14.02 1.31
C THR A 31 4.27 15.16 1.21
N ASP A 32 3.79 16.41 1.30
CA ASP A 32 4.66 17.60 1.15
C ASP A 32 5.78 17.69 2.21
N ASP A 33 5.62 16.97 3.33
CA ASP A 33 6.63 16.82 4.40
C ASP A 33 7.62 15.66 4.16
N GLY A 34 7.54 14.98 3.00
CA GLY A 34 8.43 13.89 2.61
C GLY A 34 8.03 12.52 3.14
N GLY A 35 6.84 12.39 3.75
CA GLY A 35 6.29 11.10 4.15
C GLY A 35 5.88 10.25 2.95
N VAL A 36 6.41 9.03 2.82
CA VAL A 36 6.02 8.09 1.77
C VAL A 36 5.01 7.09 2.32
N PHE A 37 3.78 7.16 1.83
CA PHE A 37 2.71 6.24 2.19
C PHE A 37 2.51 5.22 1.07
N THR A 38 2.45 3.94 1.44
CA THR A 38 2.11 2.85 0.52
C THR A 38 0.80 2.23 0.95
N SER A 39 -0.17 2.17 0.04
CA SER A 39 -1.43 1.46 0.23
C SER A 39 -1.50 0.27 -0.70
N PHE A 40 -2.13 -0.80 -0.25
CA PHE A 40 -2.38 -1.99 -1.06
C PHE A 40 -3.85 -2.38 -0.96
N ARG A 41 -4.54 -2.40 -2.09
CA ARG A 41 -5.93 -2.84 -2.19
C ARG A 41 -5.97 -4.25 -2.76
N ALA A 42 -6.37 -5.22 -1.96
CA ALA A 42 -6.66 -6.57 -2.41
C ALA A 42 -7.81 -6.57 -3.43
N GLU A 43 -7.64 -7.28 -4.54
CA GLU A 43 -8.67 -7.50 -5.56
C GLU A 43 -9.14 -8.95 -5.56
N GLU A 44 -8.21 -9.89 -5.48
CA GLU A 44 -8.49 -11.32 -5.44
C GLU A 44 -7.61 -12.00 -4.38
N PHE A 45 -8.13 -13.09 -3.82
CA PHE A 45 -7.37 -13.91 -2.89
C PHE A 45 -7.77 -15.37 -3.00
N THR A 46 -6.88 -16.25 -2.54
CA THR A 46 -7.17 -17.67 -2.44
C THR A 46 -6.32 -18.32 -1.36
N VAL A 47 -6.94 -19.21 -0.57
CA VAL A 47 -6.22 -20.04 0.40
C VAL A 47 -5.46 -21.12 -0.34
N VAL A 48 -4.19 -21.29 -0.01
CA VAL A 48 -3.29 -22.25 -0.66
C VAL A 48 -2.67 -23.22 0.34
N ASP A 49 -2.23 -24.36 -0.17
CA ASP A 49 -1.41 -25.30 0.58
C ASP A 49 0.08 -24.92 0.55
N LYS A 50 0.87 -25.65 1.35
CA LYS A 50 2.31 -25.44 1.45
C LYS A 50 3.03 -25.71 0.12
N ASP A 51 2.61 -26.73 -0.63
CA ASP A 51 3.26 -27.11 -1.89
C ASP A 51 3.09 -26.00 -2.94
N ARG A 52 1.90 -25.41 -3.03
CA ARG A 52 1.62 -24.26 -3.89
C ARG A 52 2.46 -23.05 -3.50
N TYR A 53 2.52 -22.74 -2.20
CA TYR A 53 3.35 -21.66 -1.68
C TYR A 53 4.84 -21.86 -2.02
N THR A 54 5.37 -23.07 -1.83
CA THR A 54 6.76 -23.38 -2.14
C THR A 54 7.08 -23.26 -3.62
N HIS A 55 6.19 -23.73 -4.52
CA HIS A 55 6.38 -23.54 -5.96
C HIS A 55 6.42 -22.05 -6.33
N TRP A 56 5.48 -21.25 -5.84
CA TRP A 56 5.47 -19.80 -6.10
C TRP A 56 6.72 -19.12 -5.58
N LEU A 57 7.20 -19.50 -4.39
CA LEU A 57 8.42 -18.94 -3.82
C LEU A 57 9.65 -19.25 -4.69
N VAL A 58 9.80 -20.51 -5.11
CA VAL A 58 10.94 -20.94 -5.95
C VAL A 58 10.88 -20.30 -7.33
N ASP A 59 9.71 -20.29 -7.96
CA ASP A 59 9.51 -19.69 -9.29
C ASP A 59 9.78 -18.18 -9.25
N THR A 60 9.32 -17.50 -8.20
CA THR A 60 9.57 -16.07 -8.00
C THR A 60 11.05 -15.80 -7.80
N ALA A 61 11.73 -16.57 -6.93
CA ALA A 61 13.17 -16.46 -6.71
C ALA A 61 13.96 -16.66 -8.01
N ALA A 62 13.68 -17.74 -8.75
CA ALA A 62 14.33 -18.03 -10.02
C ALA A 62 14.07 -16.94 -11.07
N ALA A 63 12.84 -16.45 -11.18
CA ALA A 63 12.50 -15.40 -12.12
C ALA A 63 13.13 -14.05 -11.76
N THR A 64 13.28 -13.73 -10.47
CA THR A 64 13.99 -12.53 -10.00
C THR A 64 15.48 -12.62 -10.35
N LEU A 65 16.15 -13.71 -9.98
CA LEU A 65 17.57 -13.92 -10.28
C LEU A 65 17.84 -13.87 -11.79
N ARG A 66 16.99 -14.51 -12.60
CA ARG A 66 17.07 -14.45 -14.07
C ARG A 66 17.06 -13.02 -14.61
N ARG A 67 16.27 -12.13 -14.02
CA ARG A 67 16.21 -10.71 -14.43
C ARG A 67 17.42 -9.92 -13.95
N LEU A 68 17.94 -10.20 -12.75
CA LEU A 68 19.17 -9.58 -12.25
C LEU A 68 20.38 -9.97 -13.10
N ASP A 69 20.51 -11.25 -13.43
CA ASP A 69 21.60 -11.75 -14.30
C ASP A 69 21.52 -11.11 -15.70
N ALA A 70 20.31 -10.98 -16.26
CA ALA A 70 20.08 -10.30 -17.52
C ALA A 70 20.42 -8.79 -17.45
N PHE A 71 20.09 -8.12 -16.34
CA PHE A 71 20.44 -6.73 -16.12
C PHE A 71 21.97 -6.56 -16.06
N GLU A 72 22.67 -7.39 -15.31
CA GLU A 72 24.14 -7.33 -15.21
C GLU A 72 24.84 -7.62 -16.53
N ALA A 73 24.37 -8.63 -17.26
CA ALA A 73 24.84 -8.92 -18.62
C ALA A 73 24.66 -7.74 -19.58
N SER A 74 23.73 -6.82 -19.30
CA SER A 74 23.47 -5.65 -20.14
C SER A 74 24.33 -4.43 -19.83
N MET A 75 24.98 -4.36 -18.67
CA MET A 75 25.59 -3.12 -18.16
C MET A 75 26.61 -2.51 -19.14
N GLU A 76 27.46 -3.34 -19.72
CA GLU A 76 28.52 -2.96 -20.67
C GLU A 76 28.07 -3.02 -22.14
N SER A 77 26.78 -3.30 -22.38
CA SER A 77 26.21 -3.39 -23.73
C SER A 77 25.50 -2.10 -24.12
N ASP A 78 25.53 -1.79 -25.42
CA ASP A 78 24.64 -0.80 -26.02
C ASP A 78 23.17 -1.20 -25.80
N LEU A 79 22.29 -0.22 -25.61
CA LEU A 79 20.84 -0.39 -25.47
C LEU A 79 20.15 -0.65 -26.82
N THR A 80 20.65 -1.64 -27.55
CA THR A 80 20.03 -2.12 -28.80
C THR A 80 19.73 -3.61 -28.70
N PRO A 81 18.66 -4.12 -29.34
CA PRO A 81 18.31 -5.53 -29.24
C PRO A 81 19.44 -6.48 -29.60
N ALA A 82 20.17 -6.19 -30.68
CA ALA A 82 21.28 -7.04 -31.14
C ALA A 82 22.47 -7.07 -30.17
N ALA A 83 22.81 -5.93 -29.55
CA ALA A 83 23.91 -5.86 -28.60
C ALA A 83 23.57 -6.58 -27.29
N LEU A 84 22.34 -6.40 -26.80
CA LEU A 84 21.85 -7.06 -25.58
C LEU A 84 21.78 -8.58 -25.74
N GLU A 85 21.26 -9.08 -26.86
CA GLU A 85 21.28 -10.52 -27.14
C GLU A 85 22.72 -11.07 -27.22
N ALA A 86 23.64 -10.32 -27.85
CA ALA A 86 25.04 -10.70 -27.93
C ALA A 86 25.76 -10.68 -26.56
N SER A 87 25.30 -9.87 -25.62
CA SER A 87 25.84 -9.80 -24.25
C SER A 87 25.26 -10.87 -23.32
N GLY A 88 24.31 -11.69 -23.79
CA GLY A 88 23.73 -12.81 -23.04
C GLY A 88 22.35 -12.54 -22.44
N VAL A 89 21.72 -11.39 -22.76
CA VAL A 89 20.35 -11.10 -22.34
C VAL A 89 19.37 -12.03 -23.06
N PRO A 90 18.48 -12.75 -22.34
CA PRO A 90 17.44 -13.56 -22.97
C PRO A 90 16.51 -12.71 -23.83
N ARG A 91 16.17 -13.21 -25.03
CA ARG A 91 15.36 -12.48 -26.02
C ARG A 91 14.01 -11.98 -25.49
N ASP A 92 13.36 -12.74 -24.60
CA ASP A 92 12.10 -12.36 -23.96
C ASP A 92 12.23 -11.21 -22.96
N LEU A 93 13.45 -10.87 -22.52
CA LEU A 93 13.71 -9.77 -21.59
C LEU A 93 14.23 -8.51 -22.27
N VAL A 94 14.66 -8.58 -23.53
CA VAL A 94 15.31 -7.48 -24.26
C VAL A 94 14.45 -6.20 -24.28
N ASP A 95 13.20 -6.31 -24.74
CA ASP A 95 12.32 -5.15 -24.88
C ASP A 95 12.05 -4.49 -23.52
N GLY A 96 11.77 -5.31 -22.50
CA GLY A 96 11.53 -4.83 -21.13
C GLY A 96 12.78 -4.18 -20.53
N LEU A 97 13.97 -4.69 -20.82
CA LEU A 97 15.22 -4.17 -20.31
C LEU A 97 15.60 -2.81 -20.94
N ILE A 98 15.33 -2.64 -22.24
CA ILE A 98 15.49 -1.36 -22.94
C ILE A 98 14.58 -0.30 -22.29
N LEU A 99 13.30 -0.63 -22.08
CA LEU A 99 12.35 0.27 -21.43
C LEU A 99 12.78 0.61 -19.99
N ALA A 100 13.20 -0.40 -19.22
CA ALA A 100 13.59 -0.23 -17.82
C ALA A 100 14.84 0.65 -17.69
N ARG A 101 15.93 0.35 -18.42
CA ARG A 101 17.17 1.13 -18.37
C ARG A 101 17.02 2.54 -18.98
N GLY A 102 16.05 2.73 -19.87
CA GLY A 102 15.72 4.05 -20.41
C GLY A 102 14.91 4.93 -19.45
N HIS A 103 14.26 4.35 -18.44
CA HIS A 103 13.35 5.06 -17.53
C HIS A 103 13.87 5.15 -16.10
N TYR A 104 14.38 4.05 -15.55
CA TYR A 104 14.85 3.96 -14.17
C TYR A 104 16.35 4.27 -14.09
N GLY A 105 16.77 4.85 -12.96
CA GLY A 105 18.18 5.09 -12.64
C GLY A 105 18.92 3.82 -12.23
N GLU A 106 20.20 3.99 -11.86
CA GLU A 106 20.99 2.91 -11.29
C GLU A 106 20.41 2.46 -9.94
N PHE A 107 20.50 1.15 -9.69
CA PHE A 107 20.08 0.52 -8.46
C PHE A 107 21.05 -0.61 -8.11
N ASP A 108 21.12 -0.93 -6.82
CA ASP A 108 21.96 -2.03 -6.33
C ASP A 108 21.23 -3.37 -6.48
N THR A 109 21.79 -4.29 -7.28
CA THR A 109 21.24 -5.62 -7.50
C THR A 109 21.39 -6.52 -6.27
N GLU A 110 22.36 -6.26 -5.38
CA GLU A 110 22.64 -7.09 -4.21
C GLU A 110 21.47 -7.05 -3.20
N ASN A 111 20.78 -5.93 -3.08
CA ASN A 111 19.60 -5.82 -2.21
C ASN A 111 18.52 -6.84 -2.59
N TYR A 112 18.31 -7.06 -3.89
CA TYR A 112 17.35 -8.04 -4.38
C TYR A 112 17.83 -9.48 -4.18
N ARG A 113 19.14 -9.74 -4.32
CA ARG A 113 19.72 -11.06 -4.04
C ARG A 113 19.60 -11.44 -2.57
N VAL A 114 19.88 -10.49 -1.67
CA VAL A 114 19.68 -10.66 -0.23
C VAL A 114 18.22 -10.97 0.07
N GLY A 115 17.27 -10.24 -0.54
CA GLY A 115 15.85 -10.50 -0.39
C GLY A 115 15.43 -11.91 -0.85
N VAL A 116 15.95 -12.37 -2.00
CA VAL A 116 15.72 -13.75 -2.47
C VAL A 116 16.28 -14.77 -1.48
N LEU A 117 17.50 -14.56 -0.98
CA LEU A 117 18.15 -15.44 -0.01
C LEU A 117 17.38 -15.50 1.32
N GLN A 118 16.92 -14.35 1.83
CA GLN A 118 16.09 -14.26 3.03
C GLN A 118 14.77 -15.02 2.84
N GLY A 119 14.06 -14.79 1.73
CA GLY A 119 12.80 -15.45 1.44
C GLY A 119 12.93 -16.98 1.40
N LEU A 120 13.97 -17.49 0.73
CA LEU A 120 14.27 -18.93 0.70
C LEU A 120 14.69 -19.48 2.08
N SER A 121 15.49 -18.72 2.84
CA SER A 121 15.93 -19.12 4.18
C SER A 121 14.75 -19.25 5.15
N MET A 122 13.83 -18.28 5.13
CA MET A 122 12.62 -18.30 5.94
C MET A 122 11.74 -19.53 5.62
N ALA A 123 11.57 -19.86 4.33
CA ALA A 123 10.77 -21.01 3.93
C ALA A 123 11.39 -22.37 4.30
N LEU A 124 12.73 -22.43 4.41
CA LEU A 124 13.47 -23.60 4.89
C LEU A 124 13.49 -23.71 6.43
N GLY A 125 12.95 -22.73 7.16
CA GLY A 125 13.00 -22.68 8.62
C GLY A 125 14.37 -22.29 9.18
N SER A 126 15.23 -21.69 8.36
CA SER A 126 16.52 -21.15 8.77
C SER A 126 16.33 -19.72 9.26
N ASN A 127 16.46 -19.49 10.57
CA ASN A 127 16.44 -18.14 11.20
C ASN A 127 17.75 -17.37 10.99
N ALA A 128 18.38 -17.49 9.81
CA ALA A 128 19.53 -16.67 9.47
C ALA A 128 19.05 -15.23 9.26
N VAL A 129 19.33 -14.35 10.23
CA VAL A 129 19.17 -12.91 10.05
C VAL A 129 20.27 -12.48 9.07
N ILE A 130 19.90 -12.29 7.82
CA ILE A 130 20.78 -11.70 6.81
C ILE A 130 20.47 -10.21 6.87
N GLU A 131 21.39 -9.39 7.35
CA GLU A 131 21.22 -7.94 7.34
C GLU A 131 21.12 -7.46 5.88
N SER A 132 20.00 -6.85 5.51
CA SER A 132 19.88 -6.08 4.27
C SER A 132 20.58 -4.72 4.46
N ALA A 133 21.13 -4.16 3.38
CA ALA A 133 21.64 -2.79 3.43
C ALA A 133 20.53 -1.85 3.92
N PRO A 134 20.87 -0.78 4.68
CA PRO A 134 19.86 0.16 5.15
C PRO A 134 19.12 0.74 3.94
N ALA A 135 17.79 0.81 4.05
CA ALA A 135 17.00 1.67 3.19
C ALA A 135 17.63 3.08 3.22
N PRO A 136 17.59 3.86 2.12
CA PRO A 136 18.00 5.26 2.18
C PRO A 136 17.32 5.90 3.38
N GLU A 137 18.10 6.54 4.25
CA GLU A 137 17.64 7.02 5.56
C GLU A 137 16.41 7.92 5.39
N ALA A 138 15.22 7.33 5.56
CA ALA A 138 14.04 8.06 5.95
C ALA A 138 14.31 8.52 7.38
N SER A 139 14.84 9.74 7.49
CA SER A 139 15.00 10.42 8.76
C SER A 139 13.60 10.59 9.38
N GLY A 140 13.30 9.82 10.41
CA GLY A 140 12.12 9.99 11.26
C GLY A 140 11.18 8.79 11.26
N ASP A 141 11.01 8.22 12.45
CA ASP A 141 9.99 7.24 12.87
C ASP A 141 9.12 6.64 11.76
N GLN A 142 9.44 5.41 11.35
CA GLN A 142 8.45 4.56 10.73
C GLN A 142 7.47 4.07 11.81
N PRO A 143 6.16 4.38 11.73
CA PRO A 143 5.20 3.76 12.61
C PRO A 143 4.96 2.33 12.12
N THR A 144 5.63 1.36 12.76
CA THR A 144 5.21 -0.03 12.67
C THR A 144 3.91 -0.20 13.44
N LEU A 145 2.90 -0.81 12.83
CA LEU A 145 1.73 -1.31 13.56
C LEU A 145 2.20 -2.34 14.59
N ALA A 146 2.39 -1.90 15.83
CA ALA A 146 2.47 -2.75 16.99
C ALA A 146 1.32 -2.33 17.92
N GLU A 147 0.35 -3.24 18.07
CA GLU A 147 -0.54 -3.23 19.22
C GLU A 147 0.30 -3.25 20.50
N SER A 148 0.37 -2.11 21.18
CA SER A 148 0.74 -2.06 22.58
C SER A 148 -0.41 -1.42 23.34
N VAL A 149 -1.27 -2.30 23.86
CA VAL A 149 -2.16 -2.00 24.97
C VAL A 149 -1.28 -1.67 26.18
N THR A 150 -1.26 -0.40 26.57
CA THR A 150 -0.88 0.01 27.94
C THR A 150 -1.84 1.10 28.39
N GLU A 151 -2.74 0.72 29.31
CA GLU A 151 -3.48 1.62 30.16
C GLU A 151 -2.56 2.33 31.16
N ALA A 152 -2.84 3.63 31.38
CA ALA A 152 -2.51 4.50 32.51
C ALA A 152 -1.00 4.84 32.71
N ASP A 153 -0.58 6.06 33.08
CA ASP A 153 -1.22 7.09 33.88
C ASP A 153 -0.55 8.47 33.68
N ASP A 154 -1.38 9.50 33.84
CA ASP A 154 -1.23 10.94 34.16
C ASP A 154 0.06 11.74 33.86
N GLY A 155 -0.17 12.93 33.29
CA GLY A 155 0.82 14.00 33.13
C GLY A 155 0.34 15.12 32.20
N GLY A 156 -0.82 15.71 32.49
CA GLY A 156 -1.49 16.67 31.60
C GLY A 156 -0.77 18.00 31.35
N VAL A 157 -1.15 18.65 30.25
CA VAL A 157 -1.38 20.11 30.19
C VAL A 157 -2.30 20.48 29.03
N ALA A 158 -3.38 21.17 29.40
CA ALA A 158 -4.19 22.14 28.65
C ALA A 158 -5.14 21.64 27.54
N SER A 159 -6.36 21.33 27.97
CA SER A 159 -7.59 21.51 27.20
C SER A 159 -7.67 22.91 26.58
N LEU A 160 -7.88 22.95 25.26
CA LEU A 160 -8.64 24.00 24.61
C LEU A 160 -9.82 23.29 23.93
N GLU A 161 -10.90 23.12 24.69
CA GLU A 161 -12.21 22.78 24.14
C GLU A 161 -12.70 23.99 23.33
N SER A 162 -12.40 24.01 22.04
CA SER A 162 -13.25 24.71 21.08
C SER A 162 -14.30 23.71 20.65
N ASP A 163 -15.52 23.86 21.16
CA ASP A 163 -16.69 23.15 20.66
C ASP A 163 -16.80 23.44 19.15
N PRO A 164 -16.84 22.43 18.27
CA PRO A 164 -16.94 22.67 16.84
C PRO A 164 -18.22 23.45 16.53
N GLU A 165 -18.10 24.58 15.83
CA GLU A 165 -19.23 25.49 15.54
C GLU A 165 -20.31 24.86 14.65
N LYS A 166 -20.02 23.75 13.97
CA LYS A 166 -20.92 23.04 13.06
C LYS A 166 -20.82 21.53 13.24
N ASP A 167 -21.94 20.83 13.06
CA ASP A 167 -21.96 19.37 13.06
C ASP A 167 -21.08 18.80 11.94
N VAL A 168 -20.44 17.65 12.19
CA VAL A 168 -19.49 17.05 11.24
C VAL A 168 -20.18 16.76 9.90
N ASN A 169 -21.44 16.33 9.93
CA ASN A 169 -22.21 16.01 8.73
C ASN A 169 -22.50 17.27 7.91
N GLU A 170 -22.83 18.38 8.57
CA GLU A 170 -23.06 19.66 7.90
C GLU A 170 -21.80 20.16 7.20
N VAL A 171 -20.63 20.02 7.83
CA VAL A 171 -19.34 20.39 7.23
C VAL A 171 -19.08 19.57 5.97
N ILE A 172 -19.35 18.26 5.99
CA ILE A 172 -19.16 17.37 4.84
C ILE A 172 -20.10 17.79 3.69
N LEU A 173 -21.39 17.95 3.97
CA LEU A 173 -22.39 18.31 2.96
C LEU A 173 -22.12 19.70 2.36
N GLU A 174 -21.77 20.69 3.18
CA GLU A 174 -21.38 22.03 2.70
C GLU A 174 -20.12 21.98 1.83
N THR A 175 -19.13 21.18 2.21
CA THR A 175 -17.88 21.07 1.45
C THR A 175 -18.13 20.46 0.08
N ILE A 176 -18.98 19.44 -0.02
CA ILE A 176 -19.40 18.86 -1.30
C ILE A 176 -20.17 19.90 -2.12
N LEU A 177 -21.13 20.61 -1.54
CA LEU A 177 -21.89 21.66 -2.23
C LEU A 177 -20.99 22.76 -2.81
N GLN A 178 -19.95 23.17 -2.09
CA GLN A 178 -19.09 24.29 -2.49
C GLN A 178 -18.00 23.89 -3.48
N ARG A 179 -17.52 22.65 -3.41
CA ARG A 179 -16.33 22.19 -4.16
C ARG A 179 -16.62 21.16 -5.24
N ASP A 180 -17.84 20.65 -5.37
CA ASP A 180 -18.19 19.75 -6.46
C ASP A 180 -18.28 20.50 -7.80
N GLU A 181 -17.23 20.38 -8.61
CA GLU A 181 -17.18 20.90 -9.99
C GLU A 181 -17.81 19.93 -11.02
N GLY A 182 -18.56 18.93 -10.56
CA GLY A 182 -19.24 17.92 -11.37
C GLY A 182 -18.53 16.56 -11.40
N SER A 183 -17.35 16.44 -10.80
CA SER A 183 -16.60 15.17 -10.67
C SER A 183 -16.58 14.62 -9.23
N GLY A 184 -17.23 15.29 -8.29
CA GLY A 184 -17.17 15.00 -6.86
C GLY A 184 -15.95 15.61 -6.18
N VAL A 185 -16.01 15.61 -4.85
CA VAL A 185 -14.95 16.09 -3.95
C VAL A 185 -14.18 14.89 -3.41
N ASP A 186 -12.85 14.96 -3.39
CA ASP A 186 -12.03 13.86 -2.89
C ASP A 186 -12.14 13.70 -1.36
N TYR A 187 -11.96 12.46 -0.90
CA TYR A 187 -12.03 12.07 0.51
C TYR A 187 -11.15 12.94 1.42
N ASP A 188 -9.90 13.18 1.03
CA ASP A 188 -8.94 13.93 1.86
C ASP A 188 -9.37 15.38 2.01
N THR A 189 -9.96 15.99 0.98
CA THR A 189 -10.56 17.33 1.07
C THR A 189 -11.72 17.38 2.07
N LEU A 190 -12.57 16.35 2.14
CA LEU A 190 -13.67 16.29 3.11
C LEU A 190 -13.15 16.11 4.54
N VAL A 191 -12.24 15.16 4.75
CA VAL A 191 -11.61 14.92 6.05
C VAL A 191 -10.84 16.15 6.53
N HIS A 192 -10.09 16.80 5.64
CA HIS A 192 -9.38 18.03 5.96
C HIS A 192 -10.34 19.17 6.32
N ALA A 193 -11.47 19.30 5.63
CA ALA A 193 -12.49 20.32 5.97
C ALA A 193 -13.06 20.10 7.38
N CYS A 194 -13.34 18.84 7.76
CA CYS A 194 -13.81 18.50 9.10
C CYS A 194 -12.76 18.77 10.18
N VAL A 195 -11.49 18.41 9.93
CA VAL A 195 -10.39 18.69 10.86
C VAL A 195 -10.18 20.19 11.05
N MET A 196 -10.26 20.97 9.96
CA MET A 196 -10.20 22.43 10.03
C MET A 196 -11.41 23.06 10.75
N ALA A 197 -12.55 22.37 10.77
CA ALA A 197 -13.73 22.75 11.53
C ALA A 197 -13.68 22.30 13.02
N GLY A 198 -12.59 21.67 13.45
CA GLY A 198 -12.36 21.27 14.84
C GLY A 198 -12.75 19.83 15.17
N HIS A 199 -13.12 19.03 14.16
CA HIS A 199 -13.48 17.63 14.36
C HIS A 199 -12.27 16.71 14.31
N GLN A 200 -12.32 15.60 15.05
CA GLN A 200 -11.30 14.57 14.94
C GLN A 200 -11.41 13.85 13.60
N ARG A 201 -10.25 13.39 13.09
CA ARG A 201 -10.18 12.67 11.81
C ARG A 201 -11.10 11.45 11.80
N GLU A 202 -11.00 10.58 12.80
CA GLU A 202 -11.84 9.39 12.93
C GLU A 202 -13.34 9.72 12.86
N THR A 203 -13.77 10.79 13.54
CA THR A 203 -15.17 11.26 13.48
C THR A 203 -15.60 11.71 12.08
N ALA A 204 -14.70 12.33 11.31
CA ALA A 204 -14.98 12.71 9.93
C ALA A 204 -15.07 11.50 9.01
N GLU A 205 -14.18 10.52 9.19
CA GLU A 205 -14.16 9.28 8.40
C GLU A 205 -15.42 8.45 8.66
N ASP A 206 -15.79 8.26 9.93
CA ASP A 206 -17.02 7.57 10.34
C ASP A 206 -18.26 8.25 9.77
N ALA A 207 -18.30 9.59 9.77
CA ALA A 207 -19.43 10.34 9.26
C ALA A 207 -19.54 10.29 7.73
N ILE A 208 -18.42 10.27 7.00
CA ILE A 208 -18.43 10.06 5.54
C ILE A 208 -19.00 8.68 5.22
N ASP A 209 -18.57 7.63 5.93
CA ASP A 209 -19.10 6.29 5.75
C ASP A 209 -20.59 6.20 6.13
N HIS A 210 -21.00 6.82 7.24
CA HIS A 210 -22.40 6.86 7.67
C HIS A 210 -23.30 7.61 6.67
N LEU A 211 -22.88 8.77 6.17
CA LEU A 211 -23.62 9.55 5.18
C LEU A 211 -23.77 8.82 3.84
N ARG A 212 -22.81 7.97 3.48
CA ARG A 212 -22.84 7.15 2.26
C ARG A 212 -23.73 5.91 2.45
N ASP A 213 -23.48 5.14 3.51
CA ASP A 213 -24.00 3.77 3.63
C ASP A 213 -25.31 3.68 4.41
N VAL A 214 -25.57 4.63 5.33
CA VAL A 214 -26.75 4.62 6.21
C VAL A 214 -27.76 5.68 5.78
N ASP A 215 -27.35 6.96 5.78
CA ASP A 215 -28.25 8.07 5.48
C ASP A 215 -28.50 8.21 3.97
N GLY A 216 -27.55 7.77 3.14
CA GLY A 216 -27.61 7.85 1.68
C GLY A 216 -27.62 9.29 1.15
N ALA A 217 -27.15 10.25 1.92
CA ALA A 217 -27.12 11.67 1.57
C ALA A 217 -26.00 11.99 0.55
N ILE A 218 -24.95 11.18 0.53
CA ILE A 218 -23.83 11.30 -0.40
C ILE A 218 -23.63 9.99 -1.17
N ILE A 219 -23.08 10.10 -2.38
CA ILE A 219 -22.73 8.96 -3.24
C ILE A 219 -21.26 9.02 -3.62
N GLU A 220 -20.67 7.86 -3.86
CA GLU A 220 -19.30 7.71 -4.32
C GLU A 220 -19.28 7.25 -5.79
N PRO A 221 -19.49 8.16 -6.77
CA PRO A 221 -19.53 7.80 -8.19
C PRO A 221 -18.18 7.30 -8.72
N ARG A 222 -17.08 7.72 -8.09
CA ARG A 222 -15.71 7.32 -8.37
C ARG A 222 -15.00 7.07 -7.05
N PHE A 223 -14.17 6.03 -7.00
CA PHE A 223 -13.47 5.65 -5.77
C PHE A 223 -12.76 6.86 -5.12
N SER A 224 -13.11 7.13 -3.85
CA SER A 224 -12.62 8.24 -3.03
C SER A 224 -13.08 9.64 -3.47
N PHE A 225 -14.13 9.75 -4.30
CA PHE A 225 -14.76 11.02 -4.69
C PHE A 225 -16.25 10.98 -4.39
N PHE A 226 -16.75 11.99 -3.69
CA PHE A 226 -18.11 12.04 -3.16
C PHE A 226 -18.90 13.19 -3.77
N GLN A 227 -20.17 12.91 -4.05
CA GLN A 227 -21.17 13.87 -4.53
C GLN A 227 -22.41 13.80 -3.66
N LEU A 228 -23.23 14.84 -3.67
CA LEU A 228 -24.57 14.73 -3.09
C LEU A 228 -25.42 13.82 -3.96
N LEU A 229 -26.36 13.12 -3.34
CA LEU A 229 -27.38 12.41 -4.09
C LEU A 229 -28.22 13.41 -4.90
N PRO A 230 -28.32 13.28 -6.24
CA PRO A 230 -29.22 14.13 -7.02
C PRO A 230 -30.69 13.85 -6.65
N GLU A 231 -31.49 14.91 -6.46
CA GLU A 231 -32.95 14.83 -6.27
C GLU A 231 -33.67 14.16 -7.47
#